data_AF-A0A954Q9J7-F1
#
_entry.id   AF-A0A954Q9J7-F1
#
_cell.length_a   1.000
_cell.length_b   1.000
_cell.length_c   1.000
_cell.angle_alpha   90.00
_cell.angle_beta   90.00
_cell.angle_gamma   90.00
#
_symmetry.space_group_name_H-M   'P 1'
#
loop_
_entity.id
_entity.type
_entity.pdbx_description
1 polymer ?
#
loop_
_entity_poly.entity_id
_entity_poly.type
_entity_poly.pdbx_seq_one_letter_code
_entity_poly.pdbx_strand_id
1 'polypeptide(L)'
;MNAEASKAGRPKSQKPPSLPRQVWNLAQSLASFVADGCKTVTPQQYQARLKVCDTCDQRKGNRCMKCGCQLSLKARGRAFRCPLAKWPDITKEDNGC
;
A
#
# COMPACT_ATOMS: atom_id res chain seq x y z
N MET A 1 -30.55 -34.46 13.16
CA MET A 1 -29.19 -35.04 13.11
C MET A 1 -28.41 -34.26 12.04
N ASN A 2 -27.21 -33.69 12.20
CA ASN A 2 -26.15 -33.80 13.20
C ASN A 2 -25.52 -32.42 13.45
N ALA A 3 -25.08 -32.24 14.70
CA ALA A 3 -24.06 -31.29 15.12
C ALA A 3 -22.67 -31.76 14.65
N GLU A 4 -21.73 -30.84 14.44
CA GLU A 4 -20.28 -30.97 14.66
C GLU A 4 -19.58 -29.67 14.16
N ALA A 5 -19.29 -28.74 15.06
CA ALA A 5 -17.99 -28.60 15.73
C ALA A 5 -16.92 -27.85 14.90
N SER A 6 -16.83 -26.55 15.18
CA SER A 6 -15.60 -25.87 15.61
C SER A 6 -14.27 -26.31 14.98
N LYS A 7 -13.68 -25.46 14.12
CA LYS A 7 -12.21 -25.32 14.02
C LYS A 7 -11.78 -23.87 13.88
N ALA A 8 -11.32 -23.32 15.00
CA ALA A 8 -10.42 -22.18 15.05
C ALA A 8 -9.12 -22.48 14.28
N GLY A 9 -8.66 -21.52 13.47
CA GLY A 9 -7.43 -21.62 12.67
C GLY A 9 -6.57 -20.35 12.73
N ARG A 10 -5.85 -20.18 13.86
CA ARG A 10 -4.57 -19.48 14.10
C ARG A 10 -4.05 -18.43 13.08
N PRO A 11 -3.71 -17.18 13.48
CA PRO A 11 -2.95 -16.27 12.62
C PRO A 11 -1.51 -16.78 12.44
N LYS A 12 -1.13 -17.20 11.23
CA LYS A 12 0.24 -17.62 10.92
C LYS A 12 1.13 -16.38 10.83
N SER A 13 2.02 -16.24 11.82
CA SER A 13 3.13 -15.29 11.87
C SER A 13 3.90 -15.29 10.54
N GLN A 14 3.80 -14.22 9.76
CA GLN A 14 4.47 -14.11 8.46
C GLN A 14 5.94 -13.74 8.70
N LYS A 15 6.84 -14.71 8.51
CA LYS A 15 8.27 -14.43 8.35
C LYS A 15 8.47 -13.72 7.00
N PRO A 16 9.36 -12.70 6.92
CA PRO A 16 9.59 -12.02 5.64
C PRO A 16 10.07 -13.03 4.59
N PRO A 17 9.76 -12.80 3.30
CA PRO A 17 10.17 -13.70 2.22
C PRO A 17 11.70 -13.76 2.16
N SER A 18 12.24 -14.84 1.57
CA SER A 18 13.68 -15.02 1.45
C SER A 18 14.36 -13.85 0.70
N LEU A 19 15.62 -13.56 1.00
CA LEU A 19 16.38 -12.46 0.38
C LEU A 19 16.31 -12.45 -1.16
N PRO A 20 16.39 -13.58 -1.89
CA PRO A 20 16.25 -13.57 -3.35
C PRO A 20 14.86 -13.12 -3.81
N ARG A 21 13.82 -13.54 -3.08
CA ARG A 21 12.44 -13.13 -3.34
C ARG A 21 12.25 -11.64 -3.05
N GLN A 22 12.95 -11.10 -2.05
CA GLN A 22 12.94 -9.67 -1.76
C GLN A 22 13.60 -8.86 -2.88
N VAL A 23 14.74 -9.32 -3.41
CA VAL A 23 15.42 -8.68 -4.54
C VAL A 23 14.55 -8.70 -5.80
N TRP A 24 13.89 -9.82 -6.09
CA TRP A 24 12.96 -9.92 -7.22
C TRP A 24 11.81 -8.91 -7.10
N ASN A 25 11.19 -8.82 -5.92
CA ASN A 25 10.12 -7.88 -5.66
C ASN A 25 10.57 -6.42 -5.78
N LEU A 26 11.80 -6.12 -5.35
CA LEU A 26 12.40 -4.80 -5.49
C LEU A 26 12.63 -4.46 -6.96
N ALA A 27 13.23 -5.37 -7.73
CA ALA A 27 13.47 -5.19 -9.16
C ALA A 27 12.17 -4.97 -9.94
N GLN A 28 11.14 -5.77 -9.67
CA GLN A 28 9.81 -5.61 -10.27
C GLN A 28 9.21 -4.24 -9.95
N SER A 29 9.35 -3.77 -8.70
CA SER A 29 8.80 -2.48 -8.26
C SER A 29 9.55 -1.31 -8.89
N LEU A 30 10.88 -1.41 -9.01
CA LEU A 30 11.70 -0.40 -9.69
C LEU A 30 11.36 -0.33 -11.18
N ALA A 31 11.22 -1.48 -11.85
CA ALA A 31 10.86 -1.54 -13.26
C ALA A 31 9.48 -0.90 -13.51
N SER A 32 8.48 -1.20 -12.67
CA SER A 32 7.17 -0.55 -12.77
C SER A 32 7.21 0.95 -12.47
N PHE A 33 8.09 1.41 -11.59
CA PHE A 33 8.26 2.83 -11.27
C PHE A 33 8.94 3.60 -12.40
N VAL A 34 9.97 3.02 -13.02
CA VAL A 34 10.64 3.58 -14.20
C VAL A 34 9.70 3.54 -15.41
N ALA A 35 8.94 2.46 -15.61
CA ALA A 35 7.95 2.35 -16.68
C ALA A 35 6.80 3.36 -16.56
N ASP A 36 6.41 3.74 -15.33
CA ASP A 36 5.45 4.84 -15.08
C ASP A 36 6.11 6.23 -15.23
N GLY A 37 7.37 6.30 -15.69
CA GLY A 37 8.09 7.55 -15.97
C GLY A 37 8.47 8.33 -14.72
N CYS A 38 8.64 7.65 -13.58
CA CYS A 38 8.83 8.29 -12.27
C CYS A 38 7.70 9.28 -11.92
N LYS A 39 6.50 9.09 -12.48
CA LYS A 39 5.37 9.98 -12.25
C LYS A 39 4.92 9.86 -10.80
N THR A 40 4.91 11.00 -10.12
CA THR A 40 4.29 11.14 -8.82
C THR A 40 2.83 11.52 -8.99
N VAL A 41 2.03 11.26 -7.97
CA VAL A 41 0.67 11.81 -7.93
C VAL A 41 0.71 13.33 -7.77
N THR A 42 -0.37 14.00 -8.19
CA THR A 42 -0.50 15.43 -7.96
C THR A 42 -0.50 15.76 -6.45
N PRO A 43 -0.15 16.99 -6.04
CA PRO A 43 -0.21 17.38 -4.63
C PRO A 43 -1.59 17.15 -4.00
N GLN A 44 -2.66 17.35 -4.76
CA GLN A 44 -4.04 17.13 -4.32
C GLN A 44 -4.31 15.64 -4.06
N GLN A 45 -3.90 14.76 -4.97
CA GLN A 45 -4.00 13.31 -4.81
C GLN A 45 -3.14 12.80 -3.64
N TYR A 46 -1.93 13.35 -3.46
CA TYR A 46 -1.07 13.06 -2.31
C TYR A 46 -1.77 13.42 -1.00
N GLN A 47 -2.34 14.63 -0.91
CA GLN A 47 -3.09 15.09 0.25
C GLN A 47 -4.33 14.22 0.50
N ALA A 48 -5.08 13.85 -0.54
CA ALA A 48 -6.24 12.96 -0.41
C ALA A 48 -5.84 11.59 0.16
N ARG A 49 -4.72 11.02 -0.30
CA ARG A 49 -4.16 9.76 0.23
C ARG A 49 -3.74 9.90 1.69
N LEU A 50 -3.14 11.02 2.09
CA LEU A 50 -2.76 11.28 3.48
C LEU A 50 -3.96 11.50 4.40
N LYS A 51 -4.99 12.22 3.94
CA LYS A 51 -6.26 12.41 4.68
C LYS A 51 -6.91 11.08 5.02
N VAL A 52 -6.93 10.13 4.08
CA VAL A 52 -7.38 8.76 4.35
C VAL A 52 -6.53 8.08 5.43
N CYS A 53 -5.22 8.37 5.45
CA CYS A 53 -4.34 7.83 6.48
C CYS A 53 -4.51 8.51 7.84
N ASP A 54 -4.93 9.78 7.91
CA ASP A 54 -5.20 10.48 9.18
C ASP A 54 -6.32 9.79 9.98
N THR A 55 -7.30 9.20 9.30
CA THR A 55 -8.42 8.47 9.93
C THR A 55 -8.20 6.96 9.98
N CYS A 56 -7.01 6.46 9.63
CA CYS A 56 -6.74 5.03 9.55
C CYS A 56 -6.05 4.51 10.81
N ASP A 57 -6.63 3.49 11.43
CA ASP A 57 -6.09 2.82 12.65
C ASP A 57 -4.67 2.27 12.49
N GLN A 58 -4.22 2.12 11.23
CA GLN A 58 -2.90 1.61 10.92
C GLN A 58 -1.84 2.71 10.86
N ARG A 59 -2.17 3.99 11.06
CA ARG A 59 -1.19 5.07 11.03
C ARG A 59 -0.54 5.26 12.39
N LYS A 60 0.79 5.23 12.41
CA LYS A 60 1.61 5.62 13.57
C LYS A 60 2.60 6.69 13.12
N GLY A 61 2.23 7.96 13.33
CA GLY A 61 2.99 9.11 12.83
C GLY A 61 3.08 9.10 11.29
N ASN A 62 4.30 9.07 10.76
CA ASN A 62 4.56 9.00 9.31
C ASN A 62 4.78 7.56 8.80
N ARG A 63 4.40 6.53 9.56
CA ARG A 63 4.55 5.12 9.17
C ARG A 63 3.22 4.37 9.20
N CYS A 64 3.01 3.48 8.23
CA CYS A 64 1.86 2.57 8.20
C CYS A 64 2.20 1.24 8.87
N MET A 65 1.45 0.84 9.89
CA MET A 65 1.60 -0.44 10.60
C MET A 65 1.16 -1.66 9.78
N LYS A 66 0.37 -1.47 8.72
CA LYS A 66 -0.08 -2.56 7.83
C LYS A 66 0.93 -2.94 6.76
N CYS A 67 1.64 -1.97 6.17
CA CYS A 67 2.62 -2.21 5.11
C CYS A 67 4.06 -1.80 5.44
N GLY A 68 4.31 -1.20 6.61
CA GLY A 68 5.63 -0.75 7.05
C GLY A 68 6.19 0.49 6.33
N CYS A 69 5.59 0.92 5.22
CA CYS A 69 6.11 2.05 4.44
C CYS A 69 5.95 3.39 5.18
N GLN A 70 6.83 4.33 4.84
CA GLN A 70 6.69 5.74 5.20
C GLN A 70 5.56 6.38 4.37
N LEU A 71 4.57 6.97 5.02
CA LEU A 71 3.39 7.54 4.36
C LEU A 71 3.76 8.70 3.43
N SER A 72 4.67 9.58 3.86
CA SER A 72 5.14 10.70 3.06
C SER A 72 5.79 10.30 1.73
N LEU A 73 6.36 9.10 1.64
CA LEU A 73 6.93 8.56 0.41
C LEU A 73 5.92 7.71 -0.36
N LYS A 74 5.21 6.80 0.34
CA LYS A 74 4.25 5.87 -0.27
C LYS A 74 3.08 6.62 -0.92
N ALA A 75 2.60 7.69 -0.31
CA ALA A 75 1.48 8.44 -0.88
C ALA A 75 1.87 9.18 -2.16
N ARG A 76 3.16 9.51 -2.38
CA ARG A 76 3.65 10.22 -3.58
C ARG A 76 3.72 9.35 -4.82
N GLY A 77 4.04 8.06 -4.67
CA GLY A 77 4.20 7.17 -5.82
C GLY A 77 2.85 6.86 -6.47
N ARG A 78 2.68 7.20 -7.74
CA ARG A 78 1.47 6.94 -8.50
C ARG A 78 1.14 5.45 -8.57
N ALA A 79 2.15 4.64 -8.88
CA ALA A 79 2.08 3.18 -8.89
C ALA A 79 1.76 2.54 -7.52
N PHE A 80 1.92 3.25 -6.40
CA PHE A 80 1.67 2.67 -5.08
C PHE A 80 0.18 2.65 -4.75
N ARG A 81 -0.25 1.51 -4.20
CA ARG A 81 -1.62 1.27 -3.73
C ARG A 81 -1.66 1.03 -2.22
N CYS A 82 -2.81 1.33 -1.62
CA CYS A 82 -3.09 0.99 -0.24
C CYS A 82 -3.43 -0.51 -0.15
N PRO A 83 -2.77 -1.31 0.71
CA PRO A 83 -3.10 -2.74 0.87
C PRO A 83 -4.50 -2.98 1.46
N LEU A 84 -5.14 -1.95 2.00
CA LEU A 84 -6.52 -1.98 2.51
C LEU A 84 -7.51 -1.41 1.50
N ALA A 85 -7.07 -1.08 0.28
CA ALA A 85 -7.87 -0.46 -0.77
C ALA A 85 -8.61 0.83 -0.35
N LYS A 86 -8.14 1.53 0.70
CA LYS A 86 -8.78 2.76 1.21
C LYS A 86 -8.46 4.02 0.38
N TRP A 87 -7.45 3.99 -0.50
CA TRP A 87 -7.04 5.18 -1.25
C TRP A 87 -7.94 5.43 -2.46
N PRO A 88 -8.23 6.71 -2.78
CA PRO A 88 -9.01 7.05 -3.97
C PRO A 88 -8.29 6.63 -5.24
N ASP A 89 -9.06 6.25 -6.26
CA ASP A 89 -8.49 5.89 -7.54
C ASP A 89 -8.00 7.14 -8.27
N ILE A 90 -6.76 7.08 -8.73
CA ILE A 90 -6.01 8.21 -9.31
C ILE A 90 -6.23 8.37 -10.82
N THR A 91 -7.06 7.54 -11.46
CA THR A 91 -7.26 7.58 -12.92
C THR A 91 -8.21 8.67 -13.40
N LYS A 92 -8.82 9.48 -12.52
CA LYS A 92 -9.92 10.39 -12.91
C LYS A 92 -9.61 11.89 -12.92
N GLU A 93 -8.52 12.36 -12.31
CA GLU A 93 -8.21 13.79 -12.21
C GLU A 93 -6.75 14.07 -12.64
N ASP A 94 -6.52 14.01 -13.94
CA ASP A 94 -5.39 14.63 -14.64
C ASP A 94 -5.96 15.56 -15.73
N ASN A 95 -6.78 16.54 -15.32
CA ASN A 95 -6.98 17.73 -16.13
C ASN A 95 -6.09 18.80 -15.52
N GLY A 96 -4.85 18.84 -16.01
CA GLY A 96 -3.87 19.85 -15.65
C GLY A 96 -4.36 21.26 -15.97
N CYS A 97 -3.89 22.21 -15.15
CA CYS A 97 -3.64 23.57 -15.61
C CYS A 97 -2.15 23.69 -15.94
#